data_AF-S9Q3U3-F1
#
_entry.id   AF-S9Q3U3-F1
#
_cell.length_a   1.000
_cell.length_b   1.000
_cell.length_c   1.000
_cell.angle_alpha   90.00
_cell.angle_beta   90.00
_cell.angle_gamma   90.00
#
_symmetry.space_group_name_H-M   'P 1'
#
loop_
_entity.id
_entity.type
_entity.pdbx_description
1 polymer ?
#
loop_
_entity_poly.entity_id
_entity_poly.type
_entity_poly.pdbx_seq_one_letter_code
_entity_poly.pdbx_strand_id
1 'polypeptide(L)'
;MNVLSVYEKHILADERSFTRVSEIEKILKYLAYFLPAEFRTNELSSQTISCVLLLLQQFHTNLLYRKISELPEHEQTLLKSERTLFIEHFNHRSSFFQTSSQLLFLLDNLSLPAEILTAKLYPSYQYDTVLSVESLKLLLRLHLMYQTGGYLPFKNPLLTRDFNAKDFINIYATYKDPNNYITLKKTGKRVPRLHSVPSSFQQLNQSTPKLHNLLLQSSSFHPLGLLRIISNILRVFRPFVYMLLTWHWKRTQLSGNSSRKRPWFPWILTLLMEIASNYLNSKDRNKSSKSLPMRVEAWSNQSAFRDYLTWSLTHGRFFDEFTRQWLKCAVRWVEPIPFVGRFLSVYFNENNYRLENYVS
;
A
#
# COMPACT_ATOMS: atom_id res chain seq x y z
N MET A 1 -13.11 3.85 33.18
CA MET A 1 -11.75 3.63 32.63
C MET A 1 -11.88 3.44 31.12
N ASN A 2 -11.23 4.26 30.30
CA ASN A 2 -11.27 4.10 28.84
C ASN A 2 -10.41 2.91 28.42
N VAL A 3 -11.02 1.86 27.87
CA VAL A 3 -10.32 0.64 27.38
C VAL A 3 -9.18 0.99 26.42
N LEU A 4 -9.39 2.00 25.57
CA LEU A 4 -8.38 2.52 24.66
C LEU A 4 -7.12 3.02 25.39
N SER A 5 -7.29 3.74 26.51
CA SER A 5 -6.17 4.27 27.29
C SER A 5 -5.35 3.18 27.98
N VAL A 6 -6.01 2.09 28.39
CA VAL A 6 -5.34 0.91 28.96
C VAL A 6 -4.53 0.20 27.87
N TYR A 7 -5.12 0.04 26.69
CA TYR A 7 -4.46 -0.56 25.54
C TYR A 7 -3.23 0.23 25.09
N GLU A 8 -3.35 1.56 24.96
CA GLU A 8 -2.22 2.44 24.63
C GLU A 8 -1.08 2.32 25.64
N LYS A 9 -1.41 2.32 26.94
CA LYS A 9 -0.41 2.15 27.99
C LYS A 9 0.30 0.82 27.87
N HIS A 10 -0.41 -0.26 27.52
CA HIS A 10 0.17 -1.60 27.37
C HIS A 10 1.08 -1.72 26.14
N ILE A 11 0.70 -1.13 24.99
CA ILE A 11 1.55 -1.14 23.78
C ILE A 11 2.85 -0.39 24.01
N LEU A 12 2.79 0.73 24.73
CA LEU A 12 3.92 1.62 24.96
C LEU A 12 4.71 1.26 26.23
N ALA A 13 4.30 0.23 26.97
CA ALA A 13 4.96 -0.17 28.22
C ALA A 13 6.33 -0.80 27.95
N ASP A 14 6.41 -1.74 27.00
CA ASP A 14 7.60 -2.53 26.71
C ASP A 14 7.81 -2.72 25.21
N GLU A 15 9.08 -2.76 24.78
CA GLU A 15 9.48 -3.16 23.42
C GLU A 15 8.89 -4.53 23.04
N ARG A 16 8.96 -5.48 23.97
CA ARG A 16 8.45 -6.84 23.78
C ARG A 16 6.94 -6.87 23.57
N SER A 17 6.20 -6.00 24.24
CA SER A 17 4.75 -5.93 24.07
C SER A 17 4.37 -5.39 22.70
N PHE A 18 5.09 -4.38 22.21
CA PHE A 18 4.91 -3.88 20.85
C PHE A 18 5.24 -4.94 19.78
N THR A 19 6.38 -5.64 19.91
CA THR A 19 6.76 -6.67 18.93
C THR A 19 5.78 -7.83 18.95
N ARG A 20 5.34 -8.29 20.13
CA ARG A 20 4.30 -9.33 20.26
C ARG A 20 3.00 -8.94 19.56
N VAL A 21 2.50 -7.72 19.74
CA VAL A 21 1.28 -7.27 19.06
C VAL A 21 1.47 -7.26 17.54
N SER A 22 2.62 -6.78 17.05
CA SER A 22 2.97 -6.80 15.63
C SER A 22 3.11 -8.22 15.07
N GLU A 23 3.66 -9.14 15.86
CA GLU A 23 3.78 -10.56 15.52
C GLU A 23 2.43 -11.26 15.50
N ILE A 24 1.58 -11.03 16.49
CA ILE A 24 0.21 -11.56 16.51
C ILE A 24 -0.56 -11.05 15.29
N GLU A 25 -0.43 -9.76 14.95
CA GLU A 25 -1.04 -9.16 13.77
C GLU A 25 -0.54 -9.83 12.47
N LYS A 26 0.77 -10.10 12.37
CA LYS A 26 1.36 -10.83 11.24
C LYS A 26 0.87 -12.27 11.17
N ILE A 27 0.90 -13.00 12.29
CA ILE A 27 0.42 -14.38 12.39
C ILE A 27 -1.05 -14.44 12.02
N LEU A 28 -1.87 -13.52 12.52
CA LEU A 28 -3.30 -13.46 12.22
C LEU A 28 -3.54 -13.15 10.75
N LYS A 29 -2.70 -12.31 10.11
CA LYS A 29 -2.73 -12.09 8.67
C LYS A 29 -2.32 -13.32 7.87
N TYR A 30 -1.26 -14.03 8.29
CA TYR A 30 -0.86 -15.27 7.65
C TYR A 30 -1.94 -16.34 7.80
N LEU A 31 -2.52 -16.46 8.99
CA LEU A 31 -3.62 -17.37 9.28
C LEU A 31 -4.86 -17.00 8.48
N ALA A 32 -5.18 -15.72 8.32
CA ALA A 32 -6.26 -15.26 7.44
C ALA A 32 -5.99 -15.55 5.95
N TYR A 33 -4.73 -15.59 5.53
CA TYR A 33 -4.34 -15.99 4.18
C TYR A 33 -4.40 -17.51 3.97
N PHE A 34 -4.16 -18.31 5.02
CA PHE A 34 -4.27 -19.77 4.99
C PHE A 34 -5.69 -20.29 5.23
N LEU A 35 -6.53 -19.56 5.97
CA LEU A 35 -7.93 -19.91 6.25
C LEU A 35 -8.78 -20.24 5.01
N PRO A 36 -8.63 -19.56 3.85
CA PRO A 36 -9.34 -19.91 2.62
C PRO A 36 -9.18 -21.37 2.21
N ALA A 37 -8.06 -22.02 2.52
CA ALA A 37 -7.76 -23.40 2.12
C ALA A 37 -8.66 -24.43 2.83
N GLU A 38 -9.07 -24.14 4.07
CA GLU A 38 -9.91 -25.04 4.87
C GLU A 38 -11.42 -24.74 4.68
N PHE A 39 -11.77 -23.46 4.48
CA PHE A 39 -13.15 -23.02 4.24
C PHE A 39 -13.46 -22.88 2.75
N ARG A 40 -13.38 -23.99 2.00
CA ARG A 40 -13.79 -24.06 0.58
C ARG A 40 -15.20 -23.49 0.29
N THR A 41 -16.07 -23.44 1.30
CA THR A 41 -17.48 -23.01 1.18
C THR A 41 -17.72 -21.55 1.54
N ASN A 42 -16.80 -20.88 2.26
CA ASN A 42 -17.01 -19.53 2.80
C ASN A 42 -15.83 -18.59 2.48
N GLU A 43 -15.45 -18.51 1.21
CA GLU A 43 -14.40 -17.59 0.73
C GLU A 43 -14.71 -16.12 1.06
N LEU A 44 -15.99 -15.73 1.01
CA LEU A 44 -16.42 -14.40 1.42
C LEU A 44 -16.03 -14.09 2.88
N SER A 45 -16.16 -15.07 3.78
CA SER A 45 -15.84 -14.90 5.20
C SER A 45 -14.33 -14.73 5.40
N SER A 46 -13.50 -15.52 4.73
CA SER A 46 -12.04 -15.40 4.84
C SER A 46 -11.51 -14.08 4.28
N GLN A 47 -12.08 -13.61 3.17
CA GLN A 47 -11.78 -12.27 2.63
C GLN A 47 -12.27 -11.15 3.57
N THR A 48 -13.47 -11.28 4.13
CA THR A 48 -14.00 -10.30 5.09
C THR A 48 -13.12 -10.21 6.34
N ILE A 49 -12.69 -11.34 6.90
CA ILE A 49 -11.74 -11.38 8.03
C ILE A 49 -10.44 -10.66 7.64
N SER A 50 -9.90 -10.94 6.45
CA SER A 50 -8.69 -10.28 5.95
C SER A 50 -8.85 -8.75 5.87
N CYS A 51 -9.99 -8.25 5.39
CA CYS A 51 -10.29 -6.82 5.35
C CYS A 51 -10.36 -6.21 6.76
N VAL A 52 -11.05 -6.87 7.70
CA VAL A 52 -11.15 -6.41 9.09
C VAL A 52 -9.78 -6.30 9.74
N LEU A 53 -8.89 -7.27 9.49
CA LEU A 53 -7.51 -7.24 9.97
C LEU A 53 -6.70 -6.07 9.40
N LEU A 54 -6.86 -5.78 8.11
CA LEU A 54 -6.19 -4.64 7.46
C LEU A 54 -6.68 -3.30 8.02
N LEU A 55 -7.98 -3.18 8.34
CA LEU A 55 -8.52 -2.00 9.00
C LEU A 55 -8.01 -1.85 10.44
N LEU A 56 -7.93 -2.95 11.19
CA LEU A 56 -7.38 -2.96 12.54
C LEU A 56 -5.89 -2.57 12.55
N GLN A 57 -5.12 -3.08 11.59
CA GLN A 57 -3.72 -2.70 11.36
C GLN A 57 -3.59 -1.20 11.10
N GLN A 58 -4.44 -0.65 10.23
CA GLN A 58 -4.42 0.78 9.94
C GLN A 58 -4.82 1.62 11.16
N PHE A 59 -5.81 1.18 11.93
CA PHE A 59 -6.21 1.81 13.18
C PHE A 59 -5.04 1.86 14.19
N HIS A 60 -4.34 0.74 14.37
CA HIS A 60 -3.16 0.66 15.22
C HIS A 60 -2.05 1.61 14.75
N THR A 61 -1.85 1.69 13.44
CA THR A 61 -0.86 2.60 12.84
C THR A 61 -1.21 4.06 13.15
N ASN A 62 -2.47 4.45 13.00
CA ASN A 62 -2.93 5.81 13.33
C ASN A 62 -2.75 6.14 14.83
N LEU A 63 -3.00 5.17 15.73
CA LEU A 63 -2.75 5.34 17.17
C LEU A 63 -1.26 5.60 17.46
N LEU A 64 -0.37 4.87 16.81
CA LEU A 64 1.08 5.05 16.97
C LEU A 64 1.54 6.43 16.46
N TYR A 65 1.07 6.84 15.29
CA TYR A 65 1.40 8.17 14.76
C TYR A 65 0.86 9.31 15.63
N ARG A 66 -0.29 9.12 16.28
CA ARG A 66 -0.77 10.05 17.31
C ARG A 66 0.22 10.19 18.47
N LYS A 67 0.83 9.09 18.91
CA LYS A 67 1.85 9.11 19.97
C LYS A 67 3.17 9.71 19.52
N ILE A 68 3.57 9.46 18.27
CA ILE A 68 4.73 10.13 17.68
C ILE A 68 4.52 11.65 17.64
N SER A 69 3.30 12.13 17.35
CA SER A 69 3.01 13.57 17.35
C SER A 69 3.09 14.25 18.73
N GLU A 70 3.09 13.48 19.83
CA GLU A 70 3.29 14.02 21.19
C GLU A 70 4.77 14.35 21.49
N LEU A 71 5.71 13.81 20.69
CA LEU A 71 7.15 14.02 20.85
C LEU A 71 7.59 15.40 20.32
N PRO A 72 8.75 15.93 20.74
CA PRO A 72 9.35 17.11 20.12
C PRO A 72 9.62 16.93 18.61
N GLU A 73 9.50 18.00 17.82
CA GLU A 73 9.67 17.96 16.34
C GLU A 73 11.00 17.32 15.89
N HIS A 74 12.09 17.60 16.60
CA HIS A 74 13.40 17.03 16.26
C HIS A 74 13.42 15.49 16.36
N GLU A 75 12.80 14.92 17.40
CA GLU A 75 12.66 13.46 17.58
C GLU A 75 11.69 12.86 16.55
N GLN A 76 10.62 13.58 16.20
CA GLN A 76 9.69 13.13 15.17
C GLN A 76 10.38 12.94 13.81
N THR A 77 11.25 13.88 13.40
CA THR A 77 11.95 13.78 12.11
C THR A 77 12.96 12.62 12.05
N LEU A 78 13.46 12.15 13.20
CA LEU A 78 14.35 10.99 13.28
C LEU A 78 13.58 9.68 13.07
N LEU A 79 12.32 9.63 13.52
CA LEU A 79 11.48 8.44 13.44
C LEU A 79 10.73 8.31 12.10
N LYS A 80 10.36 9.44 11.49
CA LYS A 80 9.52 9.46 10.29
C LYS A 80 10.32 9.13 9.03
N SER A 81 9.81 8.20 8.21
CA SER A 81 10.36 7.90 6.89
C SER A 81 10.04 9.01 5.87
N GLU A 82 10.82 9.11 4.79
CA GLU A 82 10.60 10.09 3.71
C GLU A 82 9.17 10.03 3.15
N ARG A 83 8.61 8.82 3.02
CA ARG A 83 7.22 8.59 2.61
C ARG A 83 6.23 9.20 3.59
N THR A 84 6.44 8.96 4.89
CA THR A 84 5.51 9.43 5.92
C THR A 84 5.50 10.95 6.00
N LEU A 85 6.66 11.57 5.84
CA LEU A 85 6.81 13.03 5.78
C LEU A 85 6.09 13.62 4.56
N PHE A 86 6.20 12.97 3.39
CA PHE A 86 5.44 13.37 2.20
C PHE A 86 3.93 13.31 2.47
N ILE A 87 3.42 12.20 3.00
CA ILE A 87 1.99 12.02 3.26
C ILE A 87 1.49 13.02 4.31
N GLU A 88 2.25 13.24 5.37
CA GLU A 88 1.92 14.20 6.43
C GLU A 88 1.89 15.64 5.90
N HIS A 89 2.82 16.02 5.02
CA HIS A 89 2.81 17.34 4.38
C HIS A 89 1.50 17.60 3.62
N PHE A 90 1.02 16.66 2.81
CA PHE A 90 -0.23 16.81 2.06
C PHE A 90 -1.48 16.67 2.92
N ASN A 91 -1.44 15.85 3.98
CA ASN A 91 -2.51 15.79 4.98
C ASN A 91 -2.69 17.13 5.70
N HIS A 92 -1.59 17.80 6.09
CA HIS A 92 -1.67 19.12 6.71
C HIS A 92 -2.16 20.20 5.75
N ARG A 93 -1.79 20.09 4.47
CA ARG A 93 -2.19 21.06 3.44
C ARG A 93 -3.66 20.97 3.07
N SER A 94 -4.24 19.77 3.07
CA SER A 94 -5.63 19.56 2.63
C SER A 94 -6.31 18.39 3.33
N SER A 95 -7.48 18.66 3.92
CA SER A 95 -8.35 17.64 4.51
C SER A 95 -8.93 16.70 3.44
N PHE A 96 -9.15 17.20 2.23
CA PHE A 96 -9.62 16.40 1.09
C PHE A 96 -8.61 15.32 0.66
N PHE A 97 -7.31 15.54 0.85
CA PHE A 97 -6.28 14.53 0.59
C PHE A 97 -6.39 13.39 1.59
N GLN A 98 -6.60 13.72 2.86
CA GLN A 98 -6.78 12.73 3.91
C GLN A 98 -8.03 11.86 3.67
N THR A 99 -9.17 12.49 3.36
CA THR A 99 -10.42 11.75 3.10
C THR A 99 -10.32 10.88 1.85
N SER A 100 -9.75 11.41 0.77
CA SER A 100 -9.57 10.66 -0.49
C SER A 100 -8.61 9.49 -0.32
N SER A 101 -7.55 9.65 0.46
CA SER A 101 -6.60 8.59 0.78
C SER A 101 -7.25 7.48 1.61
N GLN A 102 -8.08 7.84 2.58
CA GLN A 102 -8.83 6.87 3.39
C GLN A 102 -9.84 6.10 2.54
N LEU A 103 -10.62 6.79 1.70
CA LEU A 103 -11.58 6.16 0.79
C LEU A 103 -10.88 5.21 -0.18
N LEU A 104 -9.76 5.63 -0.79
CA LEU A 104 -9.01 4.79 -1.70
C LEU A 104 -8.51 3.51 -1.02
N PHE A 105 -7.99 3.61 0.21
CA PHE A 105 -7.58 2.43 1.00
C PHE A 105 -8.76 1.50 1.33
N LEU A 106 -9.91 2.05 1.72
CA LEU A 106 -11.11 1.25 1.99
C LEU A 106 -11.55 0.49 0.74
N LEU A 107 -11.59 1.15 -0.42
CA LEU A 107 -11.99 0.54 -1.69
C LEU A 107 -11.00 -0.50 -2.18
N ASP A 108 -9.70 -0.27 -2.00
CA ASP A 108 -8.67 -1.25 -2.36
C ASP A 108 -8.80 -2.53 -1.52
N ASN A 109 -9.17 -2.42 -0.24
CA ASN A 109 -9.40 -3.60 0.60
C ASN A 109 -10.78 -4.24 0.37
N LEU A 110 -11.81 -3.46 0.00
CA LEU A 110 -13.18 -3.96 -0.20
C LEU A 110 -13.43 -4.53 -1.60
N SER A 111 -12.55 -4.30 -2.58
CA SER A 111 -12.83 -4.69 -3.97
C SER A 111 -13.00 -6.21 -4.16
N LEU A 112 -12.16 -7.02 -3.52
CA LEU A 112 -12.24 -8.48 -3.62
C LEU A 112 -13.50 -9.07 -2.93
N PRO A 113 -13.81 -8.72 -1.67
CA PRO A 113 -15.07 -9.16 -1.06
C PRO A 113 -16.31 -8.71 -1.83
N ALA A 114 -16.31 -7.47 -2.35
CA ALA A 114 -17.40 -6.95 -3.14
C ALA A 114 -17.61 -7.77 -4.41
N GLU A 115 -16.52 -8.15 -5.09
CA GLU A 115 -16.59 -9.02 -6.26
C GLU A 115 -17.15 -10.41 -5.93
N ILE A 116 -16.66 -11.05 -4.86
CA ILE A 116 -17.12 -12.39 -4.48
C ILE A 116 -18.61 -12.36 -4.11
N LEU A 117 -19.04 -11.30 -3.42
CA LEU A 117 -20.43 -11.09 -3.05
C LEU A 117 -21.32 -10.91 -4.29
N THR A 118 -20.89 -10.14 -5.29
CA THR A 118 -21.66 -9.94 -6.52
C THR A 118 -21.65 -11.18 -7.40
N ALA A 119 -20.54 -11.91 -7.48
CA ALA A 119 -20.47 -13.19 -8.17
C ALA A 119 -21.44 -14.22 -7.57
N LYS A 120 -21.60 -14.23 -6.24
CA LYS A 120 -22.51 -15.14 -5.53
C LYS A 120 -23.99 -14.76 -5.66
N LEU A 121 -24.32 -13.47 -5.64
CA LEU A 121 -25.71 -13.00 -5.69
C LEU A 121 -26.21 -12.77 -7.12
N TYR A 122 -25.37 -12.17 -7.98
CA TYR A 122 -25.73 -11.65 -9.29
C TYR A 122 -24.58 -11.85 -10.30
N PRO A 123 -24.38 -13.08 -10.82
CA PRO A 123 -23.23 -13.39 -11.68
C PRO A 123 -23.20 -12.56 -12.97
N SER A 124 -24.35 -12.15 -13.50
CA SER A 124 -24.43 -11.31 -14.70
C SER A 124 -23.82 -9.92 -14.51
N TYR A 125 -23.85 -9.38 -13.28
CA TYR A 125 -23.37 -8.04 -12.96
C TYR A 125 -21.96 -8.03 -12.36
N GLN A 126 -21.28 -9.17 -12.25
CA GLN A 126 -19.93 -9.27 -11.69
C GLN A 126 -18.96 -8.28 -12.37
N TYR A 127 -18.85 -8.33 -13.70
CA TYR A 127 -17.95 -7.44 -14.46
C TYR A 127 -18.36 -5.96 -14.37
N ASP A 128 -19.66 -5.66 -14.33
CA ASP A 128 -20.16 -4.29 -14.16
C ASP A 128 -19.75 -3.73 -12.79
N THR A 129 -19.84 -4.56 -11.73
CA THR A 129 -19.46 -4.15 -10.37
C THR A 129 -17.96 -3.91 -10.24
N VAL A 130 -17.11 -4.80 -10.76
CA VAL A 130 -15.65 -4.60 -10.70
C VAL A 130 -15.24 -3.37 -11.52
N LEU A 131 -15.86 -3.14 -12.69
CA LEU A 131 -15.62 -1.93 -13.48
C LEU A 131 -16.01 -0.67 -12.71
N SER A 132 -17.16 -0.68 -12.01
CA SER A 132 -17.60 0.45 -11.20
C SER A 132 -16.63 0.77 -10.06
N VAL A 133 -16.12 -0.27 -9.37
CA VAL A 133 -15.14 -0.13 -8.29
C VAL A 133 -13.82 0.42 -8.82
N GLU A 134 -13.32 -0.11 -9.94
CA GLU A 134 -12.06 0.37 -10.53
C GLU A 134 -12.20 1.79 -11.11
N SER A 135 -13.37 2.15 -11.65
CA SER A 135 -13.68 3.52 -12.06
C SER A 135 -13.64 4.49 -10.87
N LEU A 136 -14.22 4.09 -9.73
CA LEU A 136 -14.20 4.90 -8.53
C LEU A 136 -12.78 5.06 -7.96
N LYS A 137 -11.97 3.98 -7.97
CA LYS A 137 -10.54 4.04 -7.63
C LYS A 137 -9.76 4.97 -8.57
N LEU A 138 -10.03 4.93 -9.88
CA LEU A 138 -9.44 5.83 -10.86
C LEU A 138 -9.72 7.30 -10.50
N LEU A 139 -10.99 7.64 -10.25
CA LEU A 139 -11.41 9.00 -9.89
C LEU A 139 -10.70 9.50 -8.62
N LEU A 140 -10.60 8.66 -7.59
CA LEU A 140 -9.87 9.00 -6.37
C LEU A 140 -8.37 9.20 -6.61
N ARG A 141 -7.73 8.33 -7.41
CA ARG A 141 -6.30 8.47 -7.76
C ARG A 141 -6.05 9.76 -8.56
N LEU A 142 -6.95 10.11 -9.48
CA LEU A 142 -6.87 11.38 -10.22
C LEU A 142 -7.08 12.59 -9.31
N HIS A 143 -8.02 12.50 -8.36
CA HIS A 143 -8.26 13.56 -7.38
C HIS A 143 -7.05 13.77 -6.45
N LEU A 144 -6.43 12.68 -5.97
CA LEU A 144 -5.18 12.75 -5.21
C LEU A 144 -4.05 13.36 -6.04
N MET A 145 -3.92 12.97 -7.30
CA MET A 145 -2.90 13.51 -8.20
C MET A 145 -3.11 15.01 -8.49
N TYR A 146 -4.37 15.47 -8.57
CA TYR A 146 -4.68 16.90 -8.68
C TYR A 146 -4.21 17.68 -7.44
N GLN A 147 -4.44 17.15 -6.25
CA GLN A 147 -4.03 17.80 -4.99
C GLN A 147 -2.52 17.81 -4.78
N THR A 148 -1.81 16.78 -5.24
CA THR A 148 -0.35 16.72 -5.15
C THR A 148 0.33 17.55 -6.24
N GLY A 149 -0.41 18.09 -7.21
CA GLY A 149 0.15 18.87 -8.31
C GLY A 149 0.74 18.02 -9.44
N GLY A 150 0.30 16.75 -9.56
CA GLY A 150 0.68 15.84 -10.63
C GLY A 150 1.55 14.64 -10.23
N TYR A 151 1.91 14.49 -8.96
CA TYR A 151 2.69 13.34 -8.48
C TYR A 151 1.85 12.07 -8.46
N LEU A 152 2.46 10.93 -8.83
CA LEU A 152 1.78 9.65 -8.77
C LEU A 152 1.36 9.30 -7.33
N PRO A 153 0.08 8.94 -7.08
CA PRO A 153 -0.35 8.50 -5.75
C PRO A 153 0.31 7.18 -5.37
N PHE A 154 0.59 7.00 -4.08
CA PHE A 154 1.12 5.73 -3.57
C PHE A 154 0.07 4.62 -3.64
N LYS A 155 0.54 3.37 -3.78
CA LYS A 155 -0.31 2.17 -3.70
C LYS A 155 -1.13 2.13 -2.41
N ASN A 156 -0.52 2.49 -1.28
CA ASN A 156 -1.25 2.79 -0.04
C ASN A 156 -1.06 4.27 0.27
N PRO A 157 -2.09 5.12 0.11
CA PRO A 157 -1.98 6.56 0.32
C PRO A 157 -2.01 6.94 1.82
N LEU A 158 -2.07 5.96 2.73
CA LEU A 158 -2.09 6.19 4.17
C LEU A 158 -0.71 6.05 4.82
N LEU A 159 -0.64 6.52 6.07
CA LEU A 159 0.50 6.30 6.94
C LEU A 159 0.70 4.80 7.16
N THR A 160 1.96 4.39 7.01
CA THR A 160 2.43 2.99 7.11
C THR A 160 3.47 2.92 8.22
N ARG A 161 3.63 1.75 8.86
CA ARG A 161 4.59 1.56 9.97
C ARG A 161 6.01 1.45 9.44
N ASP A 162 6.52 2.55 8.90
CA ASP A 162 7.84 2.65 8.25
C ASP A 162 8.94 3.15 9.21
N PHE A 163 8.67 3.14 10.52
CA PHE A 163 9.60 3.60 11.56
C PHE A 163 10.18 2.44 12.37
N ASN A 164 11.38 2.63 12.91
CA ASN A 164 11.98 1.65 13.80
C ASN A 164 11.27 1.65 15.16
N ALA A 165 10.62 0.54 15.48
CA ALA A 165 9.87 0.39 16.72
C ALA A 165 10.74 0.53 17.97
N LYS A 166 11.97 0.02 17.92
CA LYS A 166 12.91 0.08 19.04
C LYS A 166 13.30 1.52 19.36
N ASP A 167 13.64 2.28 18.32
CA ASP A 167 14.02 3.70 18.46
C ASP A 167 12.84 4.51 19.00
N PHE A 168 11.62 4.25 18.48
CA PHE A 168 10.40 4.91 18.97
C PHE A 168 10.17 4.67 20.46
N ILE A 169 10.27 3.42 20.93
CA ILE A 169 9.99 3.08 22.33
C ILE A 169 11.03 3.66 23.27
N ASN A 170 12.31 3.61 22.89
CA ASN A 170 13.40 4.21 23.67
C ASN A 170 13.23 5.73 23.81
N ILE A 171 12.93 6.41 22.71
CA ILE A 171 12.69 7.86 22.70
C ILE A 171 11.45 8.19 23.52
N TYR A 172 10.36 7.44 23.34
CA TYR A 172 9.11 7.68 24.06
C TYR A 172 9.23 7.43 25.57
N ALA A 173 9.96 6.40 25.99
CA ALA A 173 10.27 6.14 27.40
C ALA A 173 11.07 7.31 27.99
N THR A 174 12.14 7.72 27.31
CA THR A 174 12.98 8.86 27.72
C THR A 174 12.17 10.15 27.84
N TYR A 175 11.25 10.41 26.90
CA TYR A 175 10.37 11.59 26.91
C TYR A 175 9.36 11.59 28.05
N LYS A 176 8.87 10.41 28.44
CA LYS A 176 7.88 10.25 29.51
C LYS A 176 8.52 10.35 30.90
N ASP A 177 9.81 10.07 31.01
CA ASP A 177 10.53 10.10 32.27
C ASP A 177 10.59 11.52 32.86
N PRO A 178 10.06 11.72 34.09
CA PRO A 178 10.05 13.03 34.73
C PRO A 178 11.45 13.51 35.10
N ASN A 179 12.43 12.61 35.14
CA ASN A 179 13.83 12.95 35.36
C ASN A 179 14.43 13.64 34.14
N ASN A 180 14.07 13.21 32.93
CA ASN A 180 14.67 13.72 31.70
C ASN A 180 13.92 14.92 31.14
N TYR A 181 12.59 15.01 31.31
CA TYR A 181 11.79 16.13 30.78
C TYR A 181 11.02 16.84 31.88
N ILE A 182 10.92 18.16 31.76
CA ILE A 182 10.11 19.00 32.65
C ILE A 182 9.05 19.77 31.86
N THR A 183 7.82 19.77 32.34
CA THR A 183 6.74 20.63 31.83
C THR A 183 6.88 22.03 32.42
N LEU A 184 7.08 23.02 31.56
CA LEU A 184 7.13 24.42 31.97
C LEU A 184 5.73 24.88 32.45
N LYS A 185 5.64 25.36 33.69
CA LYS A 185 4.37 25.73 34.35
C LYS A 185 3.56 26.79 33.58
N LYS A 186 4.23 27.74 32.93
CA LYS A 186 3.57 28.86 32.23
C LYS A 186 3.18 28.56 30.78
N THR A 187 3.96 27.74 30.08
CA THR A 187 3.76 27.49 28.64
C THR A 187 3.19 26.10 28.36
N GLY A 188 3.15 25.21 29.35
CA GLY A 188 2.80 23.79 29.17
C GLY A 188 3.80 23.00 28.33
N LYS A 189 4.84 23.64 27.78
CA LYS A 189 5.84 23.00 26.91
C LYS A 189 6.73 22.06 27.72
N ARG A 190 6.95 20.85 27.24
CA ARG A 190 7.93 19.91 27.78
C ARG A 190 9.30 20.19 27.19
N VAL A 191 10.31 20.32 28.07
CA VAL A 191 11.69 20.62 27.69
C VAL A 191 12.61 19.60 28.37
N PRO A 192 13.65 19.10 27.69
CA PRO A 192 14.63 18.23 28.32
C PRO A 192 15.38 18.97 29.44
N ARG A 193 15.77 18.26 30.49
CA ARG A 193 16.60 18.78 31.58
C ARG A 193 18.06 18.76 31.14
N LEU A 194 18.84 19.70 31.67
CA LEU A 194 20.24 19.88 31.27
C LEU A 194 21.09 18.61 31.47
N HIS A 195 20.81 17.80 32.48
CA HIS A 195 21.56 16.57 32.75
C HIS A 195 21.20 15.39 31.83
N SER A 196 20.06 15.42 31.15
CA SER A 196 19.65 14.36 30.22
C SER A 196 20.24 14.56 28.82
N VAL A 197 20.81 15.74 28.56
CA VAL A 197 21.45 16.08 27.29
C VAL A 197 22.89 15.56 27.35
N PRO A 198 23.26 14.49 26.62
CA PRO A 198 24.67 14.16 26.44
C PRO A 198 25.39 15.39 25.86
N SER A 199 26.64 15.62 26.26
CA SER A 199 27.53 16.73 25.86
C SER A 199 27.04 17.49 24.63
N SER A 200 26.89 18.82 24.68
CA SER A 200 26.28 19.65 23.60
C SER A 200 26.66 19.24 22.16
N PHE A 201 27.91 18.85 21.94
CA PHE A 201 28.42 18.33 20.66
C PHE A 201 27.86 16.94 20.26
N GLN A 202 27.72 16.03 21.20
CA GLN A 202 27.12 14.71 21.01
C GLN A 202 25.61 14.81 20.79
N GLN A 203 24.92 15.71 21.51
CA GLN A 203 23.54 16.07 21.20
C GLN A 203 23.46 16.63 19.79
N LEU A 204 24.29 17.60 19.39
CA LEU A 204 24.29 18.13 18.03
C LEU A 204 24.53 17.04 16.97
N ASN A 205 25.42 16.08 17.19
CA ASN A 205 25.62 14.98 16.23
C ASN A 205 24.45 13.98 16.18
N GLN A 206 23.72 13.77 17.27
CA GLN A 206 22.56 12.88 17.33
C GLN A 206 21.26 13.57 16.87
N SER A 207 21.12 14.86 17.20
CA SER A 207 19.99 15.70 16.91
C SER A 207 20.15 16.50 15.63
N THR A 208 21.30 16.42 14.94
CA THR A 208 21.43 16.98 13.60
C THR A 208 20.51 16.19 12.70
N PRO A 209 19.43 16.79 12.18
CA PRO A 209 18.65 16.15 11.15
C PRO A 209 19.63 15.77 10.05
N LYS A 210 19.66 14.47 9.71
CA LYS A 210 20.49 13.97 8.61
C LYS A 210 20.25 14.87 7.40
N LEU A 211 21.27 15.14 6.60
CA LEU A 211 21.21 16.14 5.52
C LEU A 211 19.97 16.00 4.62
N HIS A 212 19.48 14.77 4.41
CA HIS A 212 18.23 14.49 3.71
C HIS A 212 16.96 15.01 4.39
N ASN A 213 16.89 15.08 5.72
CA ASN A 213 15.80 15.68 6.51
C ASN A 213 15.82 17.21 6.45
N LEU A 214 16.98 17.85 6.27
CA LEU A 214 17.07 19.30 6.05
C LEU A 214 16.72 19.69 4.61
N LEU A 215 17.09 18.84 3.65
CA LEU A 215 16.64 18.96 2.27
C LEU A 215 15.11 18.80 2.15
N LEU A 216 14.44 18.18 3.11
CA LEU A 216 12.98 17.98 3.13
C LEU A 216 12.18 19.25 3.45
N GLN A 217 12.68 20.11 4.34
CA GLN A 217 12.06 21.41 4.62
C GLN A 217 12.34 22.46 3.54
N SER A 218 13.47 22.31 2.83
CA SER A 218 13.94 23.25 1.81
C SER A 218 13.67 22.80 0.36
N SER A 219 13.30 21.54 0.13
CA SER A 219 12.93 21.07 -1.21
C SER A 219 11.55 21.61 -1.56
N SER A 220 11.54 22.77 -2.21
CA SER A 220 10.41 23.28 -2.95
C SER A 220 9.81 22.15 -3.80
N PHE A 221 8.55 21.81 -3.55
CA PHE A 221 7.77 20.96 -4.45
C PHE A 221 7.67 21.69 -5.79
N HIS A 222 8.61 21.42 -6.68
CA HIS A 222 8.63 22.04 -8.00
C HIS A 222 7.45 21.51 -8.83
N PRO A 223 6.77 22.39 -9.59
CA PRO A 223 5.71 21.96 -10.49
C PRO A 223 6.27 20.92 -11.47
N LEU A 224 5.56 19.81 -11.65
CA LEU A 224 5.99 18.75 -12.56
C LEU A 224 5.91 19.24 -14.02
N GLY A 225 6.85 18.78 -14.84
CA GLY A 225 6.76 18.96 -16.29
C GLY A 225 5.55 18.22 -16.87
N LEU A 226 4.96 18.77 -17.94
CA LEU A 226 3.77 18.21 -18.59
C LEU A 226 3.94 16.75 -19.02
N LEU A 227 5.11 16.38 -19.57
CA LEU A 227 5.40 15.00 -19.97
C LEU A 227 5.30 14.01 -18.81
N ARG A 228 5.68 14.45 -17.60
CA ARG A 228 5.65 13.62 -16.40
C ARG A 228 4.23 13.49 -15.85
N ILE A 229 3.45 14.57 -15.86
CA ILE A 229 2.03 14.51 -15.52
C ILE A 229 1.30 13.53 -16.46
N ILE A 230 1.55 13.60 -17.77
CA ILE A 230 0.95 12.67 -18.75
C ILE A 230 1.38 11.21 -18.47
N SER A 231 2.66 10.98 -18.17
CA SER A 231 3.15 9.66 -17.76
C SER A 231 2.40 9.14 -16.53
N ASN A 232 2.23 9.97 -15.51
CA ASN A 232 1.55 9.59 -14.27
C ASN A 232 0.06 9.31 -14.49
N ILE A 233 -0.62 10.12 -15.31
CA ILE A 233 -2.00 9.87 -15.76
C ILE A 233 -2.07 8.49 -16.42
N LEU A 234 -1.18 8.19 -17.36
CA LEU A 234 -1.21 6.93 -18.09
C LEU A 234 -1.09 5.72 -17.14
N ARG A 235 -0.25 5.82 -16.11
CA ARG A 235 -0.13 4.78 -15.06
C ARG A 235 -1.39 4.64 -14.21
N VAL A 236 -2.02 5.75 -13.83
CA VAL A 236 -3.26 5.73 -13.05
C VAL A 236 -4.40 5.08 -13.84
N PHE A 237 -4.45 5.31 -15.16
CA PHE A 237 -5.46 4.74 -16.05
C PHE A 237 -5.29 3.25 -16.33
N ARG A 238 -4.08 2.70 -16.19
CA ARG A 238 -3.75 1.30 -16.53
C ARG A 238 -4.75 0.25 -16.01
N PRO A 239 -5.04 0.15 -14.70
CA PRO A 239 -5.96 -0.88 -14.19
C PRO A 239 -7.40 -0.67 -14.69
N PHE A 240 -7.85 0.57 -14.85
CA PHE A 240 -9.17 0.87 -15.41
C PHE A 240 -9.27 0.48 -16.88
N VAL A 241 -8.28 0.79 -17.70
CA VAL A 241 -8.24 0.41 -19.13
C VAL A 241 -8.24 -1.11 -19.28
N TYR A 242 -7.48 -1.82 -18.44
CA TYR A 242 -7.52 -3.28 -18.40
C TYR A 242 -8.94 -3.78 -18.19
N MET A 243 -9.61 -3.30 -17.13
CA MET A 243 -10.95 -3.73 -16.75
C MET A 243 -12.02 -3.33 -17.77
N LEU A 244 -11.91 -2.15 -18.37
CA LEU A 244 -12.83 -1.68 -19.40
C LEU A 244 -12.74 -2.56 -20.64
N LEU A 245 -11.54 -2.96 -21.05
CA LEU A 245 -11.36 -3.87 -22.16
C LEU A 245 -11.82 -5.28 -21.81
N THR A 246 -11.53 -5.80 -20.62
CA THR A 246 -12.02 -7.15 -20.25
C THR A 246 -13.54 -7.18 -20.23
N TRP A 247 -14.17 -6.13 -19.72
CA TRP A 247 -15.62 -5.91 -19.72
C TRP A 247 -16.22 -5.82 -21.13
N HIS A 248 -15.66 -4.97 -21.99
CA HIS A 248 -16.17 -4.75 -23.35
C HIS A 248 -16.17 -6.06 -24.13
N TRP A 249 -15.07 -6.82 -24.03
CA TRP A 249 -14.94 -8.09 -24.73
C TRP A 249 -15.83 -9.18 -24.17
N LYS A 250 -16.11 -9.17 -22.86
CA LYS A 250 -17.08 -10.10 -22.28
C LYS A 250 -18.48 -9.84 -22.84
N ARG A 251 -18.88 -8.57 -22.98
CA ARG A 251 -20.17 -8.20 -23.58
C ARG A 251 -20.26 -8.57 -25.06
N THR A 252 -19.19 -8.37 -25.84
CA THR A 252 -19.19 -8.77 -27.26
C THR A 252 -19.21 -10.28 -27.45
N GLN A 253 -18.60 -11.05 -26.54
CA GLN A 253 -18.72 -12.52 -26.53
C GLN A 253 -20.15 -12.99 -26.23
N LEU A 254 -20.83 -12.36 -25.25
CA LEU A 254 -22.22 -12.68 -24.92
C LEU A 254 -23.20 -12.34 -26.07
N SER A 255 -22.86 -11.35 -26.90
CA SER A 255 -23.62 -10.91 -28.07
C SER A 255 -23.52 -11.89 -29.27
N GLY A 256 -22.72 -12.95 -29.18
CA GLY A 256 -22.61 -14.00 -30.22
C GLY A 256 -21.89 -13.60 -31.50
N ASN A 257 -21.50 -12.32 -31.63
CA ASN A 257 -20.95 -11.74 -32.85
C ASN A 257 -19.45 -12.02 -33.08
N SER A 258 -18.78 -12.71 -32.14
CA SER A 258 -17.38 -13.09 -32.30
C SER A 258 -17.07 -14.42 -31.61
N SER A 259 -16.71 -15.43 -32.40
CA SER A 259 -16.26 -16.76 -31.96
C SER A 259 -14.78 -16.81 -31.58
N ARG A 260 -14.07 -15.67 -31.62
CA ARG A 260 -12.63 -15.64 -31.34
C ARG A 260 -12.36 -15.93 -29.86
N LYS A 261 -11.48 -16.91 -29.66
CA LYS A 261 -10.86 -17.27 -28.37
C LYS A 261 -10.25 -16.02 -27.72
N ARG A 262 -10.22 -16.05 -26.39
CA ARG A 262 -9.90 -14.94 -25.47
C ARG A 262 -8.72 -14.08 -26.00
N PRO A 263 -8.89 -12.76 -26.17
CA PRO A 263 -7.88 -11.92 -26.81
C PRO A 263 -6.75 -11.48 -25.85
N TRP A 264 -5.54 -11.42 -26.39
CA TRP A 264 -4.34 -10.94 -25.68
C TRP A 264 -4.29 -9.41 -25.58
N PHE A 265 -5.17 -8.73 -26.31
CA PHE A 265 -5.15 -7.29 -26.52
C PHE A 265 -5.14 -6.44 -25.23
N PRO A 266 -5.95 -6.72 -24.19
CA PRO A 266 -5.95 -5.87 -22.99
C PRO A 266 -4.61 -5.86 -22.28
N TRP A 267 -3.90 -7.00 -22.28
CA TRP A 267 -2.58 -7.12 -21.65
C TRP A 267 -1.49 -6.39 -22.45
N ILE A 268 -1.50 -6.53 -23.78
CA ILE A 268 -0.55 -5.83 -24.65
C ILE A 268 -0.73 -4.31 -24.51
N LEU A 269 -1.98 -3.84 -24.47
CA LEU A 269 -2.25 -2.42 -24.33
C LEU A 269 -1.75 -1.86 -22.99
N THR A 270 -1.98 -2.56 -21.88
CA THR A 270 -1.50 -2.11 -20.57
C THR A 270 0.03 -2.14 -20.46
N LEU A 271 0.67 -3.12 -21.09
CA LEU A 271 2.14 -3.17 -21.20
C LEU A 271 2.66 -2.01 -22.05
N LEU A 272 1.99 -1.69 -23.16
CA LEU A 272 2.33 -0.54 -24.01
C LEU A 272 2.18 0.77 -23.24
N MET A 273 1.11 0.94 -22.45
CA MET A 273 0.93 2.12 -21.57
C MET A 273 2.08 2.26 -20.57
N GLU A 274 2.56 1.15 -20.01
CA GLU A 274 3.68 1.15 -19.07
C GLU A 274 5.01 1.53 -19.75
N ILE A 275 5.29 0.97 -20.94
CA ILE A 275 6.46 1.35 -21.74
C ILE A 275 6.37 2.82 -22.14
N ALA A 276 5.21 3.28 -22.62
CA ALA A 276 4.99 4.67 -23.01
C ALA A 276 5.18 5.63 -21.82
N SER A 277 4.65 5.28 -20.65
CA SER A 277 4.86 6.05 -19.42
C SER A 277 6.35 6.11 -19.05
N ASN A 278 7.06 4.98 -19.06
CA ASN A 278 8.50 4.95 -18.76
C ASN A 278 9.32 5.76 -19.77
N TYR A 279 8.94 5.71 -21.05
CA TYR A 279 9.57 6.50 -22.11
C TYR A 279 9.36 8.00 -21.90
N LEU A 280 8.13 8.43 -21.61
CA LEU A 280 7.80 9.84 -21.32
C LEU A 280 8.53 10.34 -20.07
N ASN A 281 8.56 9.54 -19.01
CA ASN A 281 9.30 9.85 -17.78
C ASN A 281 10.82 9.91 -18.03
N SER A 282 11.34 9.08 -18.94
CA SER A 282 12.75 9.11 -19.31
C SER A 282 13.13 10.39 -20.06
N LYS A 283 12.23 10.91 -20.90
CA LYS A 283 12.44 12.13 -21.70
C LYS A 283 12.31 13.44 -20.95
N ASP A 284 11.75 13.44 -19.74
CA ASP A 284 11.64 14.66 -18.95
C ASP A 284 13.05 15.23 -18.65
N ARG A 285 13.32 16.44 -19.15
CA ARG A 285 14.61 17.13 -19.01
C ARG A 285 14.76 17.78 -17.63
N ASN A 286 13.67 17.92 -16.88
CA ASN A 286 13.66 18.52 -15.54
C ASN A 286 13.92 17.48 -14.43
N LYS A 287 14.71 16.44 -14.71
CA LYS A 287 15.13 15.44 -13.71
C LYS A 287 16.09 16.05 -12.70
N SER A 288 15.57 16.84 -11.76
CA SER A 288 16.27 17.10 -10.51
C SER A 288 16.17 15.86 -9.62
N SER A 289 17.08 14.90 -9.85
CA SER A 289 17.24 13.62 -9.11
C SER A 289 17.32 13.79 -7.59
N LYS A 290 17.45 15.03 -7.11
CA LYS A 290 17.66 15.42 -5.72
C LYS A 290 16.35 15.72 -4.96
N SER A 291 15.21 15.88 -5.64
CA SER A 291 13.94 16.16 -4.94
C SER A 291 13.36 14.90 -4.28
N LEU A 292 13.04 15.00 -2.98
CA LEU A 292 12.42 13.95 -2.18
C LEU A 292 11.13 13.38 -2.77
N PRO A 293 10.13 14.18 -3.21
CA PRO A 293 8.94 13.63 -3.85
C PRO A 293 9.30 12.75 -5.05
N MET A 294 10.39 13.06 -5.76
CA MET A 294 10.84 12.29 -6.91
C MET A 294 11.54 10.97 -6.54
N ARG A 295 12.28 10.92 -5.42
CA ARG A 295 12.86 9.67 -4.91
C ARG A 295 11.78 8.71 -4.42
N VAL A 296 10.81 9.22 -3.67
CA VAL A 296 9.69 8.42 -3.14
C VAL A 296 8.78 7.96 -4.29
N GLU A 297 8.52 8.82 -5.28
CA GLU A 297 7.81 8.48 -6.51
C GLU A 297 8.55 7.42 -7.33
N ALA A 298 9.88 7.53 -7.50
CA ALA A 298 10.68 6.54 -8.24
C ALA A 298 10.61 5.14 -7.63
N TRP A 299 10.65 5.05 -6.29
CA TRP A 299 10.50 3.77 -5.60
C TRP A 299 9.09 3.19 -5.76
N SER A 300 8.06 4.04 -5.67
CA SER A 300 6.67 3.66 -5.97
C SER A 300 6.52 3.16 -7.41
N ASN A 301 7.14 3.85 -8.37
CA ASN A 301 7.09 3.52 -9.80
C ASN A 301 7.72 2.16 -10.10
N GLN A 302 8.93 1.90 -9.57
CA GLN A 302 9.62 0.64 -9.80
C GLN A 302 8.86 -0.54 -9.19
N SER A 303 8.26 -0.33 -8.02
CA SER A 303 7.42 -1.33 -7.36
C SER A 303 6.13 -1.58 -8.16
N ALA A 304 5.48 -0.54 -8.68
CA ALA A 304 4.24 -0.67 -9.45
C ALA A 304 4.41 -1.45 -10.78
N PHE A 305 5.59 -1.37 -11.41
CA PHE A 305 5.91 -2.17 -12.59
C PHE A 305 6.11 -3.65 -12.23
N ARG A 306 6.91 -3.92 -11.18
CA ARG A 306 7.14 -5.27 -10.67
C ARG A 306 5.85 -5.93 -10.20
N ASP A 307 5.02 -5.19 -9.49
CA ASP A 307 3.69 -5.62 -9.03
C ASP A 307 2.79 -5.94 -10.23
N TYR A 308 2.82 -5.15 -11.29
CA TYR A 308 2.06 -5.44 -12.51
C TYR A 308 2.57 -6.69 -13.23
N LEU A 309 3.88 -6.85 -13.37
CA LEU A 309 4.45 -8.06 -13.98
C LEU A 309 4.14 -9.29 -13.15
N THR A 310 4.32 -9.22 -11.84
CA THR A 310 4.01 -10.32 -10.93
C THR A 310 2.52 -10.65 -10.97
N TRP A 311 1.63 -9.65 -10.86
CA TRP A 311 0.20 -9.84 -11.04
C TRP A 311 -0.10 -10.45 -12.39
N SER A 312 0.40 -9.92 -13.50
CA SER A 312 0.14 -10.47 -14.83
C SER A 312 0.67 -11.89 -15.04
N LEU A 313 1.80 -12.23 -14.42
CA LEU A 313 2.38 -13.57 -14.53
C LEU A 313 1.59 -14.58 -13.70
N THR A 314 1.02 -14.14 -12.57
CA THR A 314 0.35 -15.01 -11.59
C THR A 314 -1.18 -15.01 -11.71
N HIS A 315 -1.75 -13.94 -12.25
CA HIS A 315 -3.16 -13.63 -12.35
C HIS A 315 -3.47 -13.01 -13.73
N GLY A 316 -4.71 -13.18 -14.19
CA GLY A 316 -5.19 -12.58 -15.44
C GLY A 316 -4.86 -13.38 -16.70
N ARG A 317 -5.11 -12.75 -17.85
CA ARG A 317 -5.16 -13.46 -19.15
C ARG A 317 -3.82 -14.06 -19.60
N PHE A 318 -2.70 -13.43 -19.26
CA PHE A 318 -1.38 -13.98 -19.58
C PHE A 318 -1.12 -15.29 -18.82
N PHE A 319 -1.57 -15.36 -17.56
CA PHE A 319 -1.52 -16.59 -16.78
C PHE A 319 -2.31 -17.71 -17.47
N ASP A 320 -3.56 -17.47 -17.87
CA ASP A 320 -4.43 -18.50 -18.45
C ASP A 320 -3.82 -19.23 -19.66
N GLU A 321 -3.11 -18.51 -20.52
CA GLU A 321 -2.65 -19.03 -21.80
C GLU A 321 -1.20 -19.52 -21.79
N PHE A 322 -0.31 -18.79 -21.12
CA PHE A 322 1.12 -19.11 -21.11
C PHE A 322 1.55 -19.69 -19.77
N THR A 323 1.41 -18.93 -18.69
CA THR A 323 1.93 -19.36 -17.39
C THR A 323 1.26 -20.63 -16.90
N ARG A 324 -0.04 -20.82 -17.15
CA ARG A 324 -0.81 -22.00 -16.74
C ARG A 324 -0.33 -23.25 -17.44
N GLN A 325 -0.02 -23.18 -18.74
CA GLN A 325 0.50 -24.33 -19.49
C GLN A 325 1.91 -24.66 -19.02
N TRP A 326 2.75 -23.64 -18.81
CA TRP A 326 4.10 -23.82 -18.29
C TRP A 326 4.10 -24.38 -16.85
N LEU A 327 3.23 -23.88 -15.98
CA LEU A 327 3.04 -24.38 -14.61
C LEU A 327 2.53 -25.81 -14.60
N LYS A 328 1.60 -26.19 -15.48
CA LYS A 328 1.18 -27.59 -15.60
C LYS A 328 2.36 -28.50 -15.95
N CYS A 329 3.24 -28.07 -16.86
CA CYS A 329 4.45 -28.82 -17.20
C CYS A 329 5.43 -28.87 -16.01
N ALA A 330 5.64 -27.75 -15.32
CA ALA A 330 6.52 -27.69 -14.14
C ALA A 330 5.98 -28.53 -12.97
N VAL A 331 4.68 -28.49 -12.71
CA VAL A 331 4.01 -29.32 -11.69
C VAL A 331 4.20 -30.79 -12.03
N ARG A 332 3.95 -31.22 -13.28
CA ARG A 332 4.19 -32.61 -13.71
C ARG A 332 5.65 -33.05 -13.53
N TRP A 333 6.59 -32.14 -13.70
CA TRP A 333 8.01 -32.41 -13.51
C TRP A 333 8.40 -32.54 -12.03
N VAL A 334 7.71 -31.81 -11.14
CA VAL A 334 7.98 -31.77 -9.69
C VAL A 334 7.09 -32.74 -8.89
N GLU A 335 6.01 -33.24 -9.50
CA GLU A 335 5.10 -34.27 -8.97
C GLU A 335 5.78 -35.52 -8.38
N PRO A 336 6.89 -36.05 -8.94
CA PRO A 336 7.58 -37.20 -8.33
C PRO A 336 8.25 -36.90 -6.98
N ILE A 337 8.35 -35.63 -6.55
CA ILE A 337 8.97 -35.26 -5.28
C ILE A 337 7.90 -35.29 -4.17
N PRO A 338 7.99 -36.19 -3.17
CA PRO A 338 6.88 -36.56 -2.28
C PRO A 338 6.35 -35.43 -1.38
N PHE A 339 7.14 -34.37 -1.16
CA PHE A 339 6.71 -33.18 -0.42
C PHE A 339 6.45 -31.99 -1.36
N VAL A 340 7.45 -31.59 -2.14
CA VAL A 340 7.35 -30.41 -3.01
C VAL A 340 6.24 -30.59 -4.06
N GLY A 341 6.12 -31.77 -4.68
CA GLY A 341 5.10 -32.07 -5.67
C GLY A 341 3.68 -32.02 -5.09
N ARG A 342 3.47 -32.53 -3.87
CA ARG A 342 2.17 -32.46 -3.19
C ARG A 342 1.80 -31.04 -2.78
N PHE A 343 2.73 -30.28 -2.19
CA PHE A 343 2.46 -28.88 -1.83
C PHE A 343 2.16 -28.02 -3.05
N LEU A 344 2.95 -28.15 -4.11
CA LEU A 344 2.85 -27.32 -5.30
C LEU A 344 1.61 -27.66 -6.15
N SER A 345 1.20 -28.93 -6.18
CA SER A 345 -0.05 -29.36 -6.83
C SER A 345 -1.31 -28.88 -6.09
N VAL A 346 -1.33 -28.94 -4.76
CA VAL A 346 -2.45 -28.39 -3.95
C VAL A 346 -2.56 -26.88 -4.15
N TYR A 347 -1.44 -26.15 -4.01
CA TYR A 347 -1.41 -24.69 -4.20
C TYR A 347 -1.84 -24.27 -5.61
N PHE A 348 -1.41 -25.01 -6.64
CA PHE A 348 -1.76 -24.71 -8.03
C PHE A 348 -3.25 -24.97 -8.32
N ASN A 349 -3.82 -26.08 -7.82
CA ASN A 349 -5.24 -26.37 -8.00
C ASN A 349 -6.14 -25.35 -7.29
N GLU A 350 -5.74 -24.88 -6.10
CA GLU A 350 -6.50 -23.87 -5.36
C GLU A 350 -6.49 -22.51 -6.07
N ASN A 351 -5.33 -22.05 -6.53
CA ASN A 351 -5.25 -20.79 -7.29
C ASN A 351 -5.99 -20.87 -8.63
N ASN A 352 -5.96 -22.01 -9.32
CA ASN A 352 -6.73 -22.20 -10.55
C ASN A 352 -8.24 -22.04 -10.31
N TYR A 353 -8.78 -22.57 -9.21
CA TYR A 353 -10.19 -22.43 -8.88
C TYR A 353 -10.59 -20.97 -8.65
N ARG A 354 -9.74 -20.19 -7.96
CA ARG A 354 -10.01 -18.76 -7.72
C ARG A 354 -9.95 -17.95 -9.01
N LEU A 355 -8.95 -18.21 -9.85
CA LEU A 355 -8.75 -17.52 -11.13
C LEU A 355 -9.84 -17.82 -12.17
N GLU A 356 -10.51 -18.97 -12.08
CA GLU A 356 -11.61 -19.31 -13.00
C GLU A 356 -12.93 -18.62 -12.63
N ASN A 357 -13.12 -18.26 -11.35
CA ASN A 357 -14.38 -17.72 -10.83
C ASN A 357 -14.37 -16.19 -10.63
N TYR A 358 -13.19 -15.57 -10.50
CA TYR A 358 -13.06 -14.13 -10.24
C TYR A 358 -12.18 -13.41 -11.27
N VAL A 359 -12.43 -12.12 -11.42
CA VAL A 359 -11.91 -11.22 -12.45
C VAL A 359 -10.74 -10.39 -11.92
N SER A 360 -10.72 -10.02 -10.63
CA SER A 360 -9.68 -9.15 -10.03
C SER A 360 -8.48 -9.87 -9.43
#